data_AF-U6RHQ5-F1
#
_entry.id   AF-U6RHQ5-F1
#
_cell.length_a   1.000
_cell.length_b   1.000
_cell.length_c   1.000
_cell.angle_alpha   90.00
_cell.angle_beta   90.00
_cell.angle_gamma   90.00
#
_symmetry.space_group_name_H-M   'P 1'
#
loop_
_entity.id
_entity.type
_entity.pdbx_description
1 polymer ?
#
loop_
_entity_poly.entity_id
_entity_poly.type
_entity_poly.pdbx_seq_one_letter_code
_entity_poly.pdbx_strand_id
1 'polypeptide(L)'
;MSNVVQASYRVGVDVKKVNALLSQLNDKDSKKAIKAGLRKSASIIRKEAQKNWVASVPNGAKMKKEINLAVYRNASGARVDLLDKRRKESKQFTLKFFDSGTKERKVLGKKSIKAGANRGVINATNFFANAVNSKKTEAESSLEQNLIASIRKVIDKNK
;
A
#
# COMPACT_ATOMS: atom_id res chain seq x y z
N MET A 1 -13.48 11.65 -18.19
CA MET A 1 -14.10 10.99 -17.03
C MET A 1 -13.34 9.69 -16.78
N SER A 2 -12.66 9.52 -15.65
CA SER A 2 -12.03 8.25 -15.28
C SER A 2 -12.54 7.86 -13.90
N ASN A 3 -13.55 7.00 -13.87
CA ASN A 3 -14.03 6.36 -12.66
C ASN A 3 -12.93 5.43 -12.16
N VAL A 4 -12.08 5.94 -11.27
CA VAL A 4 -11.23 5.09 -10.44
C VAL A 4 -12.18 4.43 -9.45
N VAL A 5 -12.66 3.24 -9.80
CA VAL A 5 -13.42 2.37 -8.91
C VAL A 5 -12.49 2.03 -7.75
N GLN A 6 -12.57 2.83 -6.68
CA GLN A 6 -11.98 2.52 -5.39
C GLN A 6 -12.82 1.36 -4.82
N ALA A 7 -12.55 0.14 -5.28
CA ALA A 7 -13.25 -1.05 -4.82
C ALA A 7 -12.95 -1.25 -3.33
N SER A 8 -13.83 -0.74 -2.46
CA SER A 8 -13.84 -1.04 -1.03
C SER A 8 -14.35 -2.46 -0.82
N TYR A 9 -13.45 -3.44 -0.95
CA TYR A 9 -13.80 -4.85 -0.71
C TYR A 9 -13.86 -5.13 0.80
N ARG A 10 -14.96 -5.74 1.26
CA ARG A 10 -15.15 -6.12 2.67
C ARG A 10 -14.52 -7.50 2.92
N VAL A 11 -13.61 -7.57 3.88
CA VAL A 11 -12.93 -8.82 4.28
C VAL A 11 -13.82 -9.60 5.25
N GLY A 12 -14.03 -10.89 4.99
CA GLY A 12 -14.70 -11.79 5.91
C GLY A 12 -13.77 -12.14 7.08
N VAL A 13 -14.14 -11.74 8.29
CA VAL A 13 -13.42 -12.02 9.54
C VAL A 13 -14.44 -12.59 10.52
N ASP A 14 -14.04 -13.53 11.38
CA ASP A 14 -14.87 -13.92 12.51
C ASP A 14 -14.95 -12.78 13.54
N VAL A 15 -15.93 -11.89 13.32
CA VAL A 15 -16.16 -10.70 14.13
C VAL A 15 -16.50 -11.06 15.57
N LYS A 16 -17.19 -12.19 15.81
CA LYS A 16 -17.62 -12.59 17.16
C LYS A 16 -16.41 -12.91 18.03
N LYS A 17 -15.50 -13.73 17.50
CA LYS A 17 -14.27 -14.12 18.19
C LYS A 17 -13.34 -12.93 18.44
N VAL A 18 -13.17 -12.05 17.44
CA VAL A 18 -12.34 -10.85 17.60
C VAL A 18 -12.93 -9.90 18.65
N ASN A 19 -14.25 -9.66 18.62
CA ASN A 19 -14.90 -8.78 19.58
C ASN A 19 -14.86 -9.33 21.01
N ALA A 20 -15.01 -10.64 21.19
CA ALA A 20 -14.90 -11.29 22.50
C ALA A 20 -13.48 -11.14 23.11
N LEU A 21 -12.43 -11.17 22.28
CA LEU A 21 -11.07 -10.92 22.74
C LEU A 21 -10.81 -9.43 23.01
N LEU A 22 -11.43 -8.53 22.24
CA LEU A 22 -11.31 -7.09 22.43
C LEU A 22 -12.05 -6.60 23.68
N SER A 23 -13.16 -7.24 24.07
CA SER A 23 -13.88 -6.87 25.30
C SER A 23 -13.10 -7.16 26.58
N GLN A 24 -12.03 -7.96 26.50
CA GLN A 24 -11.10 -8.21 27.61
C GLN A 24 -10.05 -7.11 27.78
N LEU A 25 -9.98 -6.15 26.84
CA LEU A 25 -8.98 -5.10 26.81
C LEU A 25 -9.61 -3.72 27.00
N ASN A 26 -8.82 -2.77 27.52
CA ASN A 26 -9.20 -1.36 27.51
C ASN A 26 -9.16 -0.76 26.10
N ASP A 27 -9.82 0.38 25.88
CA ASP A 27 -9.93 1.02 24.56
C ASP A 27 -8.57 1.35 23.91
N LYS A 28 -7.58 1.74 24.72
CA LYS A 28 -6.24 2.13 24.24
C LYS A 28 -5.49 0.91 23.68
N ASP A 29 -5.58 -0.20 24.40
CA ASP A 29 -4.92 -1.46 24.08
C ASP A 29 -5.61 -2.19 22.93
N SER A 30 -6.94 -2.19 22.92
CA SER A 30 -7.76 -2.65 21.80
C SER A 30 -7.40 -1.91 20.51
N LYS A 31 -7.35 -0.58 20.55
CA LYS A 31 -6.98 0.25 19.39
C LYS A 31 -5.55 -0.01 18.93
N LYS A 32 -4.63 -0.28 19.85
CA LYS A 32 -3.23 -0.62 19.54
C LYS A 32 -3.12 -1.99 18.86
N ALA A 33 -3.83 -3.00 19.39
CA ALA A 33 -3.86 -4.35 18.83
C ALA A 33 -4.43 -4.36 17.41
N ILE A 34 -5.56 -3.68 17.19
CA ILE A 34 -6.20 -3.56 15.86
C ILE A 34 -5.24 -2.90 14.86
N LYS A 35 -4.63 -1.76 15.25
CA LYS A 35 -3.67 -1.07 14.37
C LYS A 35 -2.47 -1.93 14.03
N ALA A 36 -1.98 -2.75 14.97
CA ALA A 36 -0.87 -3.66 14.74
C ALA A 36 -1.25 -4.79 13.77
N GLY A 37 -2.43 -5.40 13.95
CA GLY A 37 -2.95 -6.44 13.05
C GLY A 37 -3.13 -5.92 11.62
N LEU A 38 -3.82 -4.79 11.46
CA LEU A 38 -4.03 -4.13 10.16
C LEU A 38 -2.71 -3.79 9.47
N ARG A 39 -1.72 -3.28 10.23
CA ARG A 39 -0.39 -2.96 9.68
C ARG A 39 0.32 -4.21 9.17
N LYS A 40 0.23 -5.35 9.89
CA LYS A 40 0.87 -6.61 9.47
C LYS A 40 0.25 -7.14 8.18
N SER A 41 -1.08 -7.18 8.10
CA SER A 41 -1.77 -7.64 6.89
C SER A 41 -1.47 -6.76 5.67
N ALA A 42 -1.58 -5.43 5.82
CA ALA A 42 -1.22 -4.51 4.73
C ALA A 42 0.27 -4.59 4.35
N SER A 43 1.14 -5.03 5.27
CA SER A 43 2.57 -5.18 4.99
C SER A 43 2.86 -6.30 4.00
N ILE A 44 1.98 -7.30 3.84
CA ILE A 44 2.14 -8.38 2.88
C ILE A 44 2.12 -7.81 1.45
N ILE A 45 1.07 -7.06 1.12
CA ILE A 45 0.93 -6.37 -0.17
C ILE A 45 2.09 -5.39 -0.39
N ARG A 46 2.46 -4.62 0.63
CA ARG A 46 3.58 -3.66 0.52
C ARG A 46 4.90 -4.36 0.20
N LYS A 47 5.21 -5.49 0.86
CA LYS A 47 6.45 -6.24 0.63
C LYS A 47 6.48 -6.83 -0.78
N GLU A 48 5.36 -7.33 -1.27
CA GLU A 48 5.28 -7.84 -2.64
C GLU A 48 5.43 -6.71 -3.66
N ALA A 49 4.79 -5.56 -3.44
CA ALA A 49 4.96 -4.39 -4.29
C ALA A 49 6.42 -3.92 -4.32
N GLN A 50 7.14 -3.97 -3.19
CA GLN A 50 8.57 -3.68 -3.12
C GLN A 50 9.41 -4.68 -3.90
N LYS A 51 9.07 -5.97 -3.84
CA LYS A 51 9.74 -7.02 -4.60
C LYS A 51 9.55 -6.81 -6.10
N ASN A 52 8.30 -6.62 -6.53
CA ASN A 52 7.96 -6.35 -7.93
C ASN A 52 8.65 -5.09 -8.45
N TRP A 53 8.66 -4.02 -7.66
CA TRP A 53 9.35 -2.78 -8.00
C TRP A 53 10.85 -2.99 -8.28
N VAL A 54 11.54 -3.73 -7.42
CA VAL A 54 12.98 -4.00 -7.58
C VAL A 54 13.24 -4.87 -8.82
N ALA A 55 12.34 -5.78 -9.16
CA ALA A 55 12.45 -6.62 -10.35
C ALA A 55 12.15 -5.85 -11.65
N SER A 56 11.19 -4.93 -11.63
CA SER A 56 10.69 -4.26 -12.85
C SER A 56 11.40 -2.96 -13.19
N VAL A 57 12.11 -2.32 -12.24
CA VAL A 57 12.70 -0.99 -12.46
C VAL A 57 14.21 -1.00 -12.22
N PRO A 58 15.02 -0.55 -13.21
CA PRO A 58 16.47 -0.39 -13.03
C PRO A 58 16.80 0.49 -11.83
N ASN A 59 17.73 0.06 -10.99
CA ASN A 59 18.09 0.74 -9.73
C ASN A 59 16.93 0.93 -8.72
N GLY A 60 15.84 0.15 -8.86
CA GLY A 60 14.65 0.23 -8.01
C GLY A 60 14.92 0.02 -6.51
N ALA A 61 16.00 -0.67 -6.14
CA ALA A 61 16.36 -0.94 -4.74
C ALA A 61 16.38 0.31 -3.83
N LYS A 62 16.80 1.46 -4.36
CA LYS A 62 16.86 2.73 -3.60
C LYS A 62 15.47 3.32 -3.30
N MET A 63 14.49 3.01 -4.14
CA MET A 63 13.14 3.59 -4.10
C MET A 63 12.06 2.66 -3.53
N LYS A 64 12.38 1.40 -3.21
CA LYS A 64 11.41 0.48 -2.57
C LYS A 64 10.81 1.05 -1.26
N LYS A 65 11.58 1.83 -0.52
CA LYS A 65 11.16 2.49 0.74
C LYS A 65 10.04 3.51 0.54
N GLU A 66 9.90 4.00 -0.70
CA GLU A 66 8.91 5.00 -1.08
C GLU A 66 7.51 4.38 -1.23
N ILE A 67 7.34 3.06 -1.31
CA ILE A 67 6.00 2.48 -1.19
C ILE A 67 5.53 2.65 0.26
N ASN A 68 4.49 3.45 0.47
CA ASN A 68 4.04 3.85 1.80
C ASN A 68 2.99 2.88 2.36
N LEU A 69 2.97 2.73 3.69
CA LEU A 69 1.91 2.02 4.40
C LEU A 69 1.45 2.88 5.57
N ALA A 70 0.16 3.20 5.58
CA ALA A 70 -0.47 3.97 6.64
C ALA A 70 -1.69 3.22 7.19
N VAL A 71 -1.86 3.26 8.51
CA VAL A 71 -3.07 2.77 9.19
C VAL A 71 -3.85 4.00 9.66
N TYR A 72 -5.17 4.00 9.47
CA TYR A 72 -6.01 5.13 9.84
C TYR A 72 -6.00 5.38 11.36
N ARG A 73 -6.16 6.65 11.76
CA ARG A 73 -6.06 7.07 13.17
C ARG A 73 -7.15 6.43 14.03
N ASN A 74 -8.34 6.23 13.46
CA ASN A 74 -9.49 5.55 14.05
C ASN A 74 -9.40 4.00 14.01
N ALA A 75 -8.33 3.43 13.44
CA ALA A 75 -8.16 1.98 13.28
C ALA A 75 -9.20 1.31 12.37
N SER A 76 -9.88 2.06 11.49
CA SER A 76 -10.88 1.48 10.57
C SER A 76 -10.28 0.74 9.38
N GLY A 77 -8.98 0.88 9.14
CA GLY A 77 -8.32 0.23 8.00
C GLY A 77 -6.87 0.67 7.80
N ALA A 78 -6.25 0.07 6.79
CA ALA A 78 -4.90 0.39 6.34
C ALA A 78 -4.91 0.66 4.83
N ARG A 79 -3.97 1.50 4.38
CA ARG A 79 -3.74 1.81 2.98
C ARG A 79 -2.27 1.64 2.63
N VAL A 80 -2.02 1.14 1.44
CA VAL A 80 -0.70 1.09 0.81
C VAL A 80 -0.76 2.02 -0.38
N ASP A 81 0.09 3.04 -0.40
CA ASP A 81 0.03 4.09 -1.42
C ASP A 81 1.37 4.25 -2.15
N LEU A 82 1.26 4.71 -3.39
CA LEU A 82 2.39 5.20 -4.19
C LEU A 82 2.61 6.72 -4.04
N LEU A 83 1.81 7.39 -3.20
CA LEU A 83 1.81 8.84 -3.01
C LEU A 83 1.71 9.20 -1.52
N ASP A 84 2.83 9.53 -0.87
CA ASP A 84 2.86 10.04 0.49
C ASP A 84 3.08 11.56 0.49
N LYS A 85 1.99 12.28 0.69
CA LYS A 85 1.99 13.75 0.78
C LYS A 85 2.67 14.28 2.06
N ARG A 86 3.03 13.42 3.01
CA ARG A 86 3.56 13.83 4.32
C ARG A 86 5.08 14.06 4.32
N ARG A 87 5.80 13.50 3.34
CA ARG A 87 7.27 13.59 3.26
C ARG A 87 7.68 14.57 2.17
N LYS A 88 8.13 15.76 2.56
CA LYS A 88 8.53 16.87 1.67
C LYS A 88 9.60 16.47 0.62
N GLU A 89 10.51 15.56 0.98
CA GLU A 89 11.60 15.09 0.11
C GLU A 89 11.30 13.75 -0.59
N SER A 90 10.07 13.23 -0.48
CA SER A 90 9.75 11.94 -1.07
C SER A 90 9.72 11.99 -2.60
N LYS A 91 10.40 11.03 -3.22
CA LYS A 91 10.33 10.81 -4.68
C LYS A 91 9.16 9.90 -5.05
N GLN A 92 8.17 9.74 -4.18
CA GLN A 92 7.04 8.83 -4.34
C GLN A 92 6.21 9.11 -5.57
N PHE A 93 6.05 10.39 -5.92
CA PHE A 93 5.28 10.79 -7.08
C PHE A 93 5.77 10.12 -8.38
N THR A 94 7.03 9.71 -8.46
CA THR A 94 7.56 9.02 -9.63
C THR A 94 7.05 7.58 -9.75
N LEU A 95 6.77 6.90 -8.63
CA LEU A 95 6.30 5.50 -8.62
C LEU A 95 5.03 5.33 -9.46
N LYS A 96 4.11 6.31 -9.40
CA LYS A 96 2.87 6.28 -10.19
C LYS A 96 3.15 6.21 -11.70
N PHE A 97 4.17 6.90 -12.19
CA PHE A 97 4.50 6.90 -13.61
C PHE A 97 5.11 5.58 -14.07
N PHE A 98 5.84 4.89 -13.19
CA PHE A 98 6.33 3.54 -13.48
C PHE A 98 5.23 2.49 -13.40
N ASP A 99 4.27 2.64 -12.48
CA ASP A 99 3.14 1.72 -12.36
C ASP A 99 2.19 1.84 -13.57
N SER A 100 1.72 3.07 -13.85
CA SER A 100 0.71 3.35 -14.89
C SER A 100 1.28 3.69 -16.27
N GLY A 101 2.59 3.89 -16.39
CA GLY A 101 3.22 4.38 -17.61
C GLY A 101 2.97 5.87 -17.86
N THR A 102 3.53 6.37 -18.96
CA THR A 102 3.30 7.73 -19.45
C THR A 102 2.87 7.70 -20.91
N LYS A 103 2.06 8.67 -21.34
CA LYS A 103 1.77 8.85 -22.78
C LYS A 103 2.97 9.44 -23.52
N GLU A 104 3.05 9.17 -24.81
CA GLU A 104 4.04 9.80 -25.68
C GLU A 104 3.94 11.33 -25.63
N ARG A 105 5.10 11.98 -25.49
CA ARG A 105 5.20 13.43 -25.44
C ARG A 105 6.06 13.94 -26.59
N LYS A 106 5.42 14.71 -27.47
CA LYS A 106 6.09 15.43 -28.57
C LYS A 106 6.20 16.90 -28.23
N VAL A 107 7.32 17.53 -28.59
CA VAL A 107 7.50 18.98 -28.41
C VAL A 107 6.71 19.71 -29.50
N LEU A 108 5.96 20.76 -29.12
CA LEU A 108 5.18 21.60 -30.04
C LEU A 108 6.05 22.50 -30.95
N GLY A 109 7.38 22.47 -30.76
CA GLY A 109 8.35 23.31 -31.45
C GLY A 109 8.64 24.61 -30.70
N LYS A 110 9.92 24.96 -30.57
CA LYS A 110 10.41 26.31 -30.21
C LYS A 110 11.67 26.58 -31.03
N LYS A 111 12.13 27.84 -31.10
CA LYS A 111 13.36 28.24 -31.85
C LYS A 111 14.56 27.31 -31.63
N SER A 112 14.71 26.74 -30.43
CA SER A 112 15.82 25.85 -30.05
C SER A 112 15.53 24.34 -30.17
N ILE A 113 14.29 23.91 -30.44
CA ILE A 113 13.90 22.49 -30.47
C ILE A 113 12.88 22.25 -31.58
N LYS A 114 13.22 21.38 -32.54
CA LYS A 114 12.33 21.00 -33.65
C LYS A 114 11.00 20.45 -33.12
N ALA A 115 9.89 20.89 -33.74
CA ALA A 115 8.57 20.32 -33.50
C ALA A 115 8.58 18.82 -33.81
N GLY A 116 7.89 18.03 -33.00
CA GLY A 116 7.84 16.57 -33.15
C GLY A 116 8.97 15.79 -32.47
N ALA A 117 9.96 16.47 -31.85
CA ALA A 117 11.01 15.79 -31.09
C ALA A 117 10.42 14.98 -29.91
N ASN A 118 10.76 13.69 -29.82
CA ASN A 118 10.29 12.78 -28.79
C ASN A 118 11.00 13.05 -27.45
N ARG A 119 10.24 13.09 -26.35
CA ARG A 119 10.74 13.29 -24.98
C ARG A 119 10.85 11.98 -24.18
N GLY A 120 10.63 10.84 -24.82
CA GLY A 120 10.63 9.52 -24.21
C GLY A 120 9.26 9.10 -23.67
N VAL A 121 9.14 7.80 -23.43
CA VAL A 121 7.95 7.13 -22.89
C VAL A 121 8.40 6.15 -21.82
N ILE A 122 7.72 6.14 -20.67
CA ILE A 122 7.86 5.11 -19.66
C ILE A 122 6.75 4.07 -19.87
N ASN A 123 7.16 2.82 -20.07
CA ASN A 123 6.24 1.69 -20.15
C ASN A 123 5.66 1.37 -18.77
N ALA A 124 4.36 1.03 -18.72
CA ALA A 124 3.70 0.61 -17.50
C ALA A 124 4.25 -0.73 -17.02
N THR A 125 4.68 -0.79 -15.76
CA THR A 125 5.15 -2.03 -15.13
C THR A 125 4.04 -2.74 -14.36
N ASN A 126 2.99 -2.02 -13.96
CA ASN A 126 1.89 -2.53 -13.14
C ASN A 126 2.36 -3.26 -11.86
N PHE A 127 3.54 -2.90 -11.33
CA PHE A 127 4.17 -3.59 -10.20
C PHE A 127 3.27 -3.61 -8.96
N PHE A 128 2.51 -2.53 -8.76
CA PHE A 128 1.64 -2.36 -7.60
C PHE A 128 0.32 -3.08 -7.80
N ALA A 129 -0.32 -2.93 -8.97
CA ALA A 129 -1.54 -3.65 -9.31
C ALA A 129 -1.35 -5.18 -9.23
N ASN A 130 -0.22 -5.67 -9.75
CA ASN A 130 0.13 -7.09 -9.70
C ASN A 130 0.33 -7.57 -8.26
N ALA A 131 0.97 -6.78 -7.41
CA ALA A 131 1.15 -7.12 -5.99
C ALA A 131 -0.17 -7.16 -5.22
N VAL A 132 -1.08 -6.23 -5.50
CA VAL A 132 -2.42 -6.24 -4.90
C VAL A 132 -3.17 -7.50 -5.32
N ASN A 133 -3.23 -7.78 -6.62
CA ASN A 133 -3.97 -8.93 -7.14
C ASN A 133 -3.40 -10.26 -6.66
N SER A 134 -2.07 -10.41 -6.58
CA SER A 134 -1.43 -11.65 -6.17
C SER A 134 -1.52 -11.93 -4.66
N LYS A 135 -1.52 -10.88 -3.84
CA LYS A 135 -1.47 -11.01 -2.37
C LYS A 135 -2.76 -10.63 -1.66
N LYS A 136 -3.82 -10.27 -2.39
CA LYS A 136 -5.12 -9.92 -1.80
C LYS A 136 -5.64 -11.02 -0.87
N THR A 137 -5.73 -12.24 -1.35
CA THR A 137 -6.27 -13.38 -0.59
C THR A 137 -5.41 -13.73 0.62
N GLU A 138 -4.09 -13.67 0.50
CA GLU A 138 -3.15 -13.90 1.61
C GLU A 138 -3.23 -12.79 2.67
N ALA A 139 -3.35 -11.53 2.26
CA ALA A 139 -3.51 -10.41 3.17
C ALA A 139 -4.85 -10.50 3.93
N GLU A 140 -5.89 -11.03 3.28
CA GLU A 140 -7.21 -11.27 3.86
C GLU A 140 -7.19 -12.45 4.85
N SER A 141 -6.69 -13.61 4.44
CA SER A 141 -6.64 -14.81 5.29
C SER A 141 -5.74 -14.62 6.52
N SER A 142 -4.67 -13.84 6.39
CA SER A 142 -3.80 -13.51 7.51
C SER A 142 -4.37 -12.44 8.44
N LEU A 143 -5.44 -11.73 8.08
CA LEU A 143 -5.97 -10.61 8.87
C LEU A 143 -6.52 -11.05 10.21
N GLU A 144 -7.33 -12.11 10.26
CA GLU A 144 -7.83 -12.66 11.53
C GLU A 144 -6.67 -13.11 12.42
N GLN A 145 -5.74 -13.89 11.86
CA GLN A 145 -4.59 -14.41 12.62
C GLN A 145 -3.70 -13.27 13.16
N ASN A 146 -3.46 -12.25 12.35
CA ASN A 146 -2.68 -11.08 12.75
C ASN A 146 -3.37 -10.24 13.83
N LEU A 147 -4.71 -10.14 13.79
CA LEU A 147 -5.49 -9.48 14.83
C LEU A 147 -5.41 -10.28 16.14
N ILE A 148 -5.73 -11.57 16.11
CA ILE A 148 -5.69 -12.45 17.30
C ILE A 148 -4.29 -12.44 17.93
N ALA A 149 -3.23 -12.61 17.13
CA ALA A 149 -1.86 -12.57 17.61
C ALA A 149 -1.49 -11.22 18.23
N SER A 150 -2.02 -10.12 17.68
CA SER A 150 -1.76 -8.79 18.22
C SER A 150 -2.53 -8.52 19.51
N ILE A 151 -3.76 -9.04 19.63
CA ILE A 151 -4.57 -8.96 20.87
C ILE A 151 -3.92 -9.77 21.98
N ARG A 152 -3.56 -11.04 21.72
CA ARG A 152 -2.86 -11.91 22.68
C ARG A 152 -1.60 -11.26 23.22
N LYS A 153 -0.76 -10.69 22.34
CA LYS A 153 0.46 -9.98 22.75
C LYS A 153 0.21 -8.82 23.72
N VAL A 154 -0.95 -8.15 23.62
CA VAL A 154 -1.30 -7.06 24.53
C VAL A 154 -1.84 -7.60 25.85
N ILE A 155 -2.67 -8.65 25.80
CA ILE A 155 -3.14 -9.36 27.01
C ILE A 155 -1.94 -9.87 27.82
N ASP A 156 -0.99 -10.55 27.18
CA ASP A 156 0.20 -11.11 27.84
C ASP A 156 1.13 -10.03 28.40
N LYS A 157 1.06 -8.79 27.90
CA LYS A 157 1.83 -7.67 28.44
C LYS A 157 1.17 -7.05 29.68
N ASN A 158 -0.14 -7.21 29.82
CA ASN A 158 -0.93 -6.64 30.91
C ASN A 158 -1.14 -7.64 32.06
N LYS A 159 -0.73 -8.91 31.87
CA LYS A 159 -0.52 -9.89 32.94
C LYS A 159 0.81 -9.63 33.62
#